data_AF-A0A2P5N2R0-F1
#
_entry.id   AF-A0A2P5N2R0-F1
#
_cell.length_a   1.000
_cell.length_b   1.000
_cell.length_c   1.000
_cell.angle_alpha   90.00
_cell.angle_beta   90.00
_cell.angle_gamma   90.00
#
_symmetry.space_group_name_H-M   'P 1'
#
loop_
_entity.id
_entity.type
_entity.pdbx_description
1 polymer ?
#
loop_
_entity_poly.entity_id
_entity_poly.type
_entity_poly.pdbx_seq_one_letter_code
_entity_poly.pdbx_strand_id
1 'polypeptide(L)'
;MKTRRFNTNDWIAGGIALSQVFSAGCSETPQPVKILPAEIQAFPLPESLTAIPLENMLLNADTDVQSGRLLKAVEQLKLAAAHYPADKLPRVKLAQLFFDNGDYPKAIVEAEEALKRDPLDRVADSIIAVSGLRLSIAALNDLRKQNNLTGSIGAEAQNLAKLLRASLGEQVLLPTSTASSGKVQNEKTITQPKEQTQLSKPKTTGQSQTVASPVNPKPSSFDPFSSLE
;
A
#
# COMPACT_ATOMS: atom_id res chain seq x y z
N MET A 1 1.04 3.19 46.49
CA MET A 1 0.84 3.61 45.08
C MET A 1 -0.46 3.00 44.59
N LYS A 2 -1.49 3.83 44.41
CA LYS A 2 -2.88 3.40 44.14
C LYS A 2 -3.19 3.68 42.67
N THR A 3 -3.53 2.64 41.95
CA THR A 3 -3.91 2.63 40.53
C THR A 3 -5.19 3.44 40.32
N ARG A 4 -5.14 4.47 39.45
CA ARG A 4 -6.33 5.09 38.89
C ARG A 4 -6.52 4.61 37.46
N ARG A 5 -7.53 3.77 37.25
CA ARG A 5 -8.12 3.50 35.93
C ARG A 5 -9.05 4.66 35.60
N PHE A 6 -8.84 5.31 34.46
CA PHE A 6 -9.81 6.24 33.89
C PHE A 6 -10.71 5.46 32.91
N ASN A 7 -12.01 5.51 33.19
CA ASN A 7 -13.10 5.00 32.37
C ASN A 7 -13.77 6.22 31.72
N THR A 8 -13.88 6.26 30.40
CA THR A 8 -14.41 7.39 29.62
C THR A 8 -15.73 7.01 28.94
N ASN A 9 -16.74 6.68 29.74
CA ASN A 9 -18.12 6.50 29.30
C ASN A 9 -19.07 7.39 30.11
N ASP A 10 -18.88 8.71 29.98
CA ASP A 10 -19.82 9.72 30.46
C ASP A 10 -19.90 10.85 29.43
N TRP A 11 -20.86 10.75 28.50
CA TRP A 11 -21.41 11.93 27.83
C TRP A 11 -22.93 11.86 27.92
N ILE A 12 -23.40 12.63 28.89
CA ILE A 12 -24.77 12.81 29.32
C ILE A 12 -25.51 13.72 28.34
N ALA A 13 -26.78 13.37 28.18
CA ALA A 13 -27.88 14.10 27.61
C ALA A 13 -27.89 15.62 27.87
N GLY A 14 -28.29 16.38 26.85
CA GLY A 14 -28.58 17.82 26.97
C GLY A 14 -29.66 18.24 25.99
N GLY A 15 -30.91 17.89 26.29
CA GLY A 15 -32.09 18.50 25.66
C GLY A 15 -32.54 19.68 26.52
N ILE A 16 -32.69 20.88 25.94
CA ILE A 16 -33.36 22.02 26.58
C ILE A 16 -34.11 22.88 25.54
N ALA A 17 -35.36 23.15 25.92
CA ALA A 17 -36.22 24.31 25.67
C ALA A 17 -36.77 24.58 24.26
N LEU A 18 -38.01 24.10 24.13
CA LEU A 18 -39.15 24.82 23.58
C LEU A 18 -39.20 26.28 24.07
N SER A 19 -39.15 27.24 23.15
CA SER A 19 -39.66 28.61 23.36
C SER A 19 -40.46 29.03 22.14
N GLN A 20 -41.79 28.94 22.30
CA GLN A 20 -42.77 29.72 21.56
C GLN A 20 -42.64 31.19 21.97
N VAL A 21 -42.90 32.13 21.05
CA VAL A 21 -43.58 33.43 21.28
C VAL A 21 -43.38 34.37 20.06
N PHE A 22 -44.49 34.73 19.40
CA PHE A 22 -45.08 36.09 19.23
C PHE A 22 -45.89 36.18 17.93
N SER A 23 -47.20 36.38 18.08
CA SER A 23 -48.10 36.85 17.03
C SER A 23 -48.18 38.38 17.03
N ALA A 24 -48.06 38.97 15.84
CA ALA A 24 -48.71 40.20 15.34
C ALA A 24 -48.25 40.30 13.86
N GLY A 25 -49.09 40.37 12.84
CA GLY A 25 -50.28 41.19 12.70
C GLY A 25 -49.93 42.45 11.89
N CYS A 26 -49.62 42.30 10.59
CA CYS A 26 -49.69 43.39 9.61
C CYS A 26 -50.27 42.84 8.30
N SER A 27 -51.33 43.51 7.86
CA SER A 27 -52.11 43.26 6.64
C SER A 27 -51.34 43.69 5.39
N GLU A 28 -50.90 42.72 4.58
CA GLU A 28 -50.39 42.99 3.24
C GLU A 28 -51.51 42.78 2.22
N THR A 29 -51.78 43.81 1.41
CA THR A 29 -52.86 43.84 0.42
C THR A 29 -52.41 43.10 -0.85
N PRO A 30 -53.15 42.10 -1.37
CA PRO A 30 -52.71 41.37 -2.55
C PRO A 30 -52.98 42.17 -3.83
N GLN A 31 -51.92 42.52 -4.55
CA GLN A 31 -52.00 43.05 -5.92
C GLN A 31 -52.25 41.90 -6.91
N PRO A 32 -53.11 42.06 -7.92
CA PRO A 32 -53.31 41.05 -8.96
C PRO A 32 -52.13 41.06 -9.93
N VAL A 33 -51.20 40.12 -9.75
CA VAL A 33 -50.12 39.89 -10.72
C VAL A 33 -50.68 39.10 -11.91
N LYS A 34 -50.64 39.76 -13.07
CA LYS A 34 -51.10 39.23 -14.36
C LYS A 34 -50.13 38.12 -14.80
N ILE A 35 -50.56 36.87 -14.71
CA ILE A 35 -49.81 35.71 -15.18
C ILE A 35 -49.72 35.78 -16.71
N LEU A 36 -48.53 36.08 -17.25
CA LEU A 36 -48.15 35.66 -18.59
C LEU A 36 -47.46 34.29 -18.50
N PRO A 37 -47.70 33.37 -19.44
CA PRO A 37 -46.98 32.09 -19.46
C PRO A 37 -45.55 32.35 -19.93
N ALA A 38 -44.62 32.47 -18.99
CA ALA A 38 -43.20 32.36 -19.30
C ALA A 38 -42.85 30.87 -19.29
N GLU A 39 -42.56 30.37 -20.49
CA GLU A 39 -41.88 29.12 -20.80
C GLU A 39 -40.91 28.71 -19.66
N ILE A 40 -41.16 27.58 -19.01
CA ILE A 40 -40.18 26.95 -18.12
C ILE A 40 -39.12 26.30 -19.03
N GLN A 41 -38.22 27.12 -19.57
CA GLN A 41 -36.94 26.63 -20.02
C GLN A 41 -36.16 26.26 -18.75
N ALA A 42 -35.93 24.96 -18.58
CA ALA A 42 -35.01 24.44 -17.59
C ALA A 42 -33.65 25.12 -17.82
N PHE A 43 -33.32 26.11 -16.98
CA PHE A 43 -31.97 26.64 -16.92
C PHE A 43 -31.06 25.50 -16.49
N PRO A 44 -30.06 25.08 -17.31
CA PRO A 44 -29.00 24.26 -16.77
C PRO A 44 -28.30 25.10 -15.70
N LEU A 45 -28.31 24.62 -14.46
CA LEU A 45 -27.51 25.21 -13.39
C LEU A 45 -26.06 25.28 -13.89
N PRO A 46 -25.38 26.43 -13.82
CA PRO A 46 -23.98 26.51 -14.18
C PRO A 46 -23.15 25.76 -13.14
N GLU A 47 -22.89 24.47 -13.38
CA GLU A 47 -21.86 23.72 -12.68
C GLU A 47 -20.47 24.23 -13.12
N SER A 48 -20.05 25.40 -12.64
CA SER A 48 -18.62 25.77 -12.63
C SER A 48 -18.39 27.08 -11.87
N LEU A 49 -18.40 26.99 -10.54
CA LEU A 49 -17.62 27.93 -9.74
C LEU A 49 -16.25 27.27 -9.48
N THR A 50 -15.40 27.35 -10.51
CA THR A 50 -13.93 27.25 -10.46
C THR A 50 -13.30 26.05 -9.74
N ALA A 51 -13.83 24.83 -9.89
CA ALA A 51 -13.07 23.63 -9.55
C ALA A 51 -12.11 23.30 -10.71
N ILE A 52 -10.82 23.11 -10.42
CA ILE A 52 -9.89 22.55 -11.40
C ILE A 52 -10.46 21.19 -11.82
N PRO A 53 -10.74 20.94 -13.12
CA PRO A 53 -11.28 19.66 -13.57
C PRO A 53 -10.41 18.50 -13.10
N LEU A 54 -11.02 17.42 -12.61
CA LEU A 54 -10.31 16.24 -12.12
C LEU A 54 -9.26 15.76 -13.12
N GLU A 55 -9.64 15.65 -14.38
CA GLU A 55 -8.77 15.24 -15.49
C GLU A 55 -7.46 16.04 -15.53
N ASN A 56 -7.53 17.37 -15.37
CA ASN A 56 -6.33 18.22 -15.38
C ASN A 56 -5.43 17.94 -14.18
N MET A 57 -6.01 17.64 -13.01
CA MET A 57 -5.23 17.29 -11.82
C MET A 57 -4.51 15.94 -11.99
N LEU A 58 -5.20 14.95 -12.57
CA LEU A 58 -4.62 13.64 -12.87
C LEU A 58 -3.49 13.77 -13.91
N LEU A 59 -3.71 14.52 -14.99
CA LEU A 59 -2.71 14.75 -16.03
C LEU A 59 -1.46 15.48 -15.50
N ASN A 60 -1.65 16.48 -14.64
CA ASN A 60 -0.54 17.18 -13.99
C ASN A 60 0.26 16.23 -13.08
N ALA A 61 -0.43 15.38 -12.32
CA ALA A 61 0.22 14.38 -11.49
C ALA A 61 1.02 13.37 -12.34
N ASP A 62 0.46 12.87 -13.45
CA ASP A 62 1.16 11.96 -14.36
C ASP A 62 2.42 12.62 -14.95
N THR A 63 2.31 13.91 -15.33
CA THR A 63 3.44 14.69 -15.83
C THR A 63 4.54 14.83 -14.76
N ASP A 64 4.15 15.01 -13.49
CA ASP A 64 5.08 15.05 -12.37
C ASP A 64 5.75 13.69 -12.14
N VAL A 65 5.02 12.58 -12.22
CA VAL A 65 5.59 11.21 -12.16
C VAL A 65 6.61 10.99 -13.27
N GLN A 66 6.25 11.29 -14.52
CA GLN A 66 7.14 11.15 -15.67
C GLN A 66 8.39 12.03 -15.56
N SER A 67 8.28 13.17 -14.87
CA SER A 67 9.40 14.07 -14.61
C SER A 67 10.21 13.70 -13.36
N GLY A 68 9.92 12.58 -12.69
CA GLY A 68 10.56 12.16 -11.45
C GLY A 68 10.21 13.00 -10.21
N ARG A 69 9.20 13.88 -10.30
CA ARG A 69 8.73 14.75 -9.21
C ARG A 69 7.69 14.04 -8.35
N LEU A 70 8.04 12.87 -7.80
CA LEU A 70 7.10 11.98 -7.09
C LEU A 70 6.37 12.67 -5.93
N LEU A 71 7.08 13.49 -5.13
CA LEU A 71 6.46 14.21 -4.02
C LEU A 71 5.36 15.18 -4.49
N LYS A 72 5.57 15.86 -5.62
CA LYS A 72 4.57 16.77 -6.20
C LYS A 72 3.38 15.99 -6.75
N ALA A 73 3.64 14.88 -7.44
CA ALA A 73 2.57 14.00 -7.92
C ALA A 73 1.68 13.51 -6.76
N VAL A 74 2.28 13.06 -5.65
CA VAL A 74 1.53 12.64 -4.45
C VAL A 74 0.69 13.80 -3.90
N GLU A 75 1.24 15.00 -3.80
CA GLU A 75 0.51 16.17 -3.31
C GLU A 75 -0.68 16.52 -4.21
N GLN A 76 -0.48 16.53 -5.53
CA GLN A 76 -1.54 16.79 -6.51
C GLN A 76 -2.64 15.74 -6.45
N LEU A 77 -2.30 14.45 -6.36
CA LEU A 77 -3.30 13.39 -6.26
C LEU A 77 -4.07 13.42 -4.94
N LYS A 78 -3.42 13.77 -3.82
CA LYS A 78 -4.10 13.97 -2.54
C LYS A 78 -5.07 15.14 -2.59
N LEU A 79 -4.67 16.24 -3.25
CA LEU A 79 -5.54 17.38 -3.47
C LEU A 79 -6.74 16.97 -4.35
N ALA A 80 -6.51 16.19 -5.41
CA ALA A 80 -7.58 15.65 -6.25
C ALA A 80 -8.54 14.76 -5.44
N ALA A 81 -8.02 13.86 -4.59
CA ALA A 81 -8.84 13.02 -3.72
C ALA A 81 -9.67 13.81 -2.70
N ALA A 82 -9.17 14.97 -2.27
CA ALA A 82 -9.90 15.87 -1.36
C ALA A 82 -11.00 16.66 -2.08
N HIS A 83 -10.76 17.11 -3.31
CA HIS A 83 -11.78 17.79 -4.13
C HIS A 83 -12.84 16.85 -4.69
N TYR A 84 -12.46 15.61 -4.99
CA TYR A 84 -13.33 14.60 -5.59
C TYR A 84 -13.44 13.38 -4.67
N PRO A 85 -14.04 13.51 -3.48
CA PRO A 85 -14.05 12.45 -2.48
C PRO A 85 -14.93 11.26 -2.88
N ALA A 86 -15.86 11.40 -3.83
CA ALA A 86 -16.65 10.28 -4.34
C ALA A 86 -15.93 9.49 -5.44
N ASP A 87 -14.92 10.10 -6.09
CA ASP A 87 -14.20 9.48 -7.19
C ASP A 87 -13.10 8.56 -6.66
N LYS A 88 -13.00 7.36 -7.25
CA LYS A 88 -11.98 6.36 -6.90
C LYS A 88 -10.62 6.66 -7.53
N LEU A 89 -10.60 7.31 -8.70
CA LEU A 89 -9.40 7.42 -9.54
C LEU A 89 -8.21 8.08 -8.84
N PRO A 90 -8.36 9.21 -8.10
CA PRO A 90 -7.23 9.80 -7.38
C PRO A 90 -6.56 8.84 -6.39
N ARG A 91 -7.35 7.99 -5.73
CA ARG A 91 -6.88 7.02 -4.73
C ARG A 91 -6.23 5.81 -5.39
N VAL A 92 -6.80 5.31 -6.49
CA VAL A 92 -6.17 4.25 -7.30
C VAL A 92 -4.80 4.72 -7.82
N LYS A 93 -4.71 5.95 -8.34
CA LYS A 93 -3.42 6.51 -8.79
C LYS A 93 -2.41 6.70 -7.67
N LEU A 94 -2.85 7.12 -6.47
CA LEU A 94 -1.97 7.16 -5.28
C LEU A 94 -1.46 5.77 -4.91
N ALA A 95 -2.34 4.77 -4.91
CA ALA A 95 -2.00 3.39 -4.61
C ALA A 95 -0.96 2.84 -5.59
N GLN A 96 -1.18 3.04 -6.89
CA GLN A 96 -0.23 2.66 -7.94
C GLN A 96 1.12 3.35 -7.74
N LEU A 97 1.13 4.66 -7.52
CA LEU A 97 2.35 5.43 -7.33
C LEU A 97 3.18 4.93 -6.13
N PHE A 98 2.51 4.60 -5.01
CA PHE A 98 3.18 4.01 -3.86
C PHE A 98 3.65 2.58 -4.10
N PHE A 99 2.88 1.78 -4.85
CA PHE A 99 3.26 0.43 -5.24
C PHE A 99 4.54 0.44 -6.08
N ASP A 100 4.59 1.28 -7.11
CA ASP A 100 5.74 1.41 -8.02
C ASP A 100 6.99 1.90 -7.30
N ASN A 101 6.82 2.74 -6.28
CA ASN A 101 7.90 3.21 -5.43
C ASN A 101 8.30 2.20 -4.33
N GLY A 102 7.64 1.04 -4.25
CA GLY A 102 7.91 0.00 -3.25
C GLY A 102 7.41 0.34 -1.83
N ASP A 103 6.61 1.38 -1.67
CA ASP A 103 5.96 1.75 -0.41
C ASP A 103 4.64 0.98 -0.23
N TYR A 104 4.77 -0.35 -0.13
CA TYR A 104 3.64 -1.28 -0.05
C TYR A 104 2.63 -0.95 1.07
N PRO A 105 3.03 -0.52 2.28
CA PRO A 105 2.07 -0.13 3.31
C PRO A 105 1.18 1.05 2.91
N LYS A 106 1.74 2.10 2.28
CA LYS A 106 0.92 3.22 1.79
C LYS A 106 0.06 2.83 0.60
N ALA A 107 0.58 1.98 -0.29
CA ALA A 107 -0.18 1.46 -1.42
C ALA A 107 -1.46 0.75 -0.95
N ILE A 108 -1.37 -0.11 0.08
CA ILE A 108 -2.51 -0.81 0.67
C ILE A 108 -3.55 0.18 1.20
N VAL A 109 -3.12 1.17 2.00
CA VAL A 109 -4.04 2.16 2.59
C VAL A 109 -4.83 2.91 1.51
N GLU A 110 -4.16 3.40 0.47
CA GLU A 110 -4.82 4.15 -0.61
C GLU A 110 -5.72 3.25 -1.47
N ALA A 111 -5.34 1.99 -1.68
CA ALA A 111 -6.17 1.01 -2.38
C ALA A 111 -7.44 0.64 -1.59
N GLU A 112 -7.35 0.43 -0.27
CA GLU A 112 -8.52 0.20 0.59
C GLU A 112 -9.46 1.42 0.56
N GLU A 113 -8.86 2.61 0.60
CA GLU A 113 -9.55 3.88 0.46
C GLU A 113 -10.25 4.02 -0.92
N ALA A 114 -9.73 3.42 -1.99
CA ALA A 114 -10.38 3.33 -3.29
C ALA A 114 -11.53 2.29 -3.28
N LEU A 115 -11.33 1.12 -2.68
CA LEU A 115 -12.37 0.07 -2.55
C LEU A 115 -13.57 0.52 -1.71
N LYS A 116 -13.39 1.47 -0.78
CA LYS A 116 -14.50 2.12 -0.07
C LYS A 116 -15.45 2.90 -1.00
N ARG A 117 -14.97 3.33 -2.18
CA ARG A 117 -15.80 3.99 -3.21
C ARG A 117 -16.33 2.99 -4.23
N ASP A 118 -15.44 2.12 -4.72
CA ASP A 118 -15.78 1.09 -5.67
C ASP A 118 -15.26 -0.28 -5.19
N PRO A 119 -16.13 -1.07 -4.52
CA PRO A 119 -15.77 -2.40 -4.04
C PRO A 119 -15.41 -3.40 -5.13
N LEU A 120 -15.67 -3.10 -6.40
CA LEU A 120 -15.39 -3.97 -7.55
C LEU A 120 -14.14 -3.54 -8.33
N ASP A 121 -13.40 -2.55 -7.84
CA ASP A 121 -12.17 -2.08 -8.47
C ASP A 121 -11.06 -3.15 -8.40
N ARG A 122 -10.82 -3.80 -9.54
CA ARG A 122 -9.84 -4.88 -9.66
C ARG A 122 -8.41 -4.39 -9.52
N VAL A 123 -8.11 -3.15 -9.93
CA VAL A 123 -6.77 -2.58 -9.82
C VAL A 123 -6.42 -2.40 -8.35
N ALA A 124 -7.29 -1.77 -7.57
CA ALA A 124 -7.11 -1.61 -6.13
C ALA A 124 -7.00 -2.95 -5.39
N ASP A 125 -7.88 -3.91 -5.67
CA ASP A 125 -7.81 -5.26 -5.07
C ASP A 125 -6.48 -5.96 -5.39
N SER A 126 -6.02 -5.87 -6.63
CA SER A 126 -4.74 -6.45 -7.05
C SER A 126 -3.53 -5.76 -6.42
N ILE A 127 -3.56 -4.44 -6.24
CA ILE A 127 -2.53 -3.69 -5.52
C ILE A 127 -2.45 -4.17 -4.07
N ILE A 128 -3.57 -4.34 -3.37
CA ILE A 128 -3.58 -4.86 -1.99
C ILE A 128 -2.96 -6.26 -1.95
N ALA A 129 -3.40 -7.16 -2.83
CA ALA A 129 -2.94 -8.54 -2.86
C ALA A 129 -1.42 -8.64 -3.08
N VAL A 130 -0.89 -7.95 -4.10
CA VAL A 130 0.53 -8.01 -4.44
C VAL A 130 1.38 -7.25 -3.42
N SER A 131 0.91 -6.09 -2.93
CA SER A 131 1.58 -5.32 -1.87
C SER A 131 1.69 -6.12 -0.58
N GLY A 132 0.60 -6.76 -0.13
CA GLY A 132 0.56 -7.56 1.08
C GLY A 132 1.52 -8.75 1.02
N LEU A 133 1.60 -9.41 -0.15
CA LEU A 133 2.55 -10.49 -0.36
C LEU A 133 4.01 -10.02 -0.30
N ARG A 134 4.35 -8.93 -1.01
CA ARG A 134 5.72 -8.37 -1.02
C ARG A 134 6.12 -7.87 0.37
N LEU A 135 5.21 -7.22 1.08
CA LEU A 135 5.41 -6.76 2.46
C LEU A 135 5.67 -7.93 3.41
N SER A 136 4.88 -9.00 3.29
CA SER A 136 5.06 -10.23 4.09
C SER A 136 6.42 -10.89 3.84
N ILE A 137 6.84 -10.98 2.57
CA ILE A 137 8.17 -11.51 2.20
C ILE A 137 9.29 -10.63 2.78
N ALA A 138 9.14 -9.30 2.73
CA ALA A 138 10.12 -8.38 3.31
C ALA A 138 10.25 -8.56 4.83
N ALA A 139 9.13 -8.70 5.54
CA ALA A 139 9.10 -8.94 6.98
C ALA A 139 9.75 -10.29 7.36
N LEU A 140 9.47 -11.36 6.62
CA LEU A 140 10.12 -12.65 6.83
C LEU A 140 11.64 -12.58 6.61
N ASN A 141 12.08 -11.85 5.59
CA ASN A 141 13.50 -11.63 5.33
C ASN A 141 14.19 -10.86 6.46
N ASP A 142 13.51 -9.88 7.03
CA ASP A 142 14.01 -9.11 8.17
C ASP A 142 14.16 -9.98 9.42
N LEU A 143 13.13 -10.77 9.77
CA LEU A 143 13.20 -11.74 10.86
C LEU A 143 14.34 -12.74 10.68
N ARG A 144 14.59 -13.19 9.43
CA ARG A 144 15.72 -14.07 9.14
C ARG A 144 17.05 -13.40 9.43
N LYS A 145 17.23 -12.14 9.01
CA LYS A 145 18.46 -11.35 9.27
C LYS A 145 18.70 -11.15 10.76
N GLN A 146 17.62 -11.07 11.54
CA GLN A 146 17.66 -10.93 12.99
C GLN A 146 17.80 -12.27 13.73
N ASN A 147 17.97 -13.40 13.02
CA ASN A 147 17.96 -14.75 13.59
C ASN A 147 16.70 -15.07 14.42
N ASN A 148 15.58 -14.40 14.11
CA ASN A 148 14.33 -14.49 14.85
C ASN A 148 13.26 -15.37 14.16
N LEU A 149 13.67 -16.16 13.17
CA LEU A 149 12.85 -17.20 12.56
C LEU A 149 13.00 -18.54 13.31
N THR A 150 12.65 -18.55 14.59
CA THR A 150 12.68 -19.76 15.42
C THR A 150 11.30 -20.10 15.97
N GLY A 151 11.11 -21.36 16.37
CA GLY A 151 9.88 -21.82 17.01
C GLY A 151 8.64 -21.66 16.12
N SER A 152 7.57 -21.12 16.70
CA SER A 152 6.25 -21.00 16.06
C SER A 152 6.24 -20.08 14.84
N ILE A 153 7.08 -19.04 14.78
CA ILE A 153 7.12 -18.08 13.67
C ILE A 153 7.55 -18.76 12.36
N GLY A 154 8.56 -19.62 12.44
CA GLY A 154 9.02 -20.39 11.27
C GLY A 154 7.95 -21.38 10.78
N ALA A 155 7.26 -22.06 11.70
CA ALA A 155 6.19 -23.00 11.36
C ALA A 155 4.99 -22.30 10.71
N GLU A 156 4.59 -21.13 11.22
CA GLU A 156 3.50 -20.34 10.68
C GLU A 156 3.81 -19.83 9.27
N ALA A 157 5.00 -19.28 9.06
CA ALA A 157 5.45 -18.85 7.74
C ALA A 157 5.41 -19.98 6.69
N GLN A 158 5.79 -21.19 7.10
CA GLN A 158 5.69 -22.38 6.24
C GLN A 158 4.24 -22.77 5.93
N ASN A 159 3.33 -22.66 6.90
CA ASN A 159 1.91 -22.93 6.68
C ASN A 159 1.28 -21.92 5.71
N LEU A 160 1.57 -20.64 5.88
CA LEU A 160 1.14 -19.59 4.96
C LEU A 160 1.67 -19.81 3.54
N ALA A 161 2.94 -20.20 3.40
CA ALA A 161 3.52 -20.51 2.09
C ALA A 161 2.84 -21.72 1.42
N LYS A 162 2.48 -22.76 2.18
CA LYS A 162 1.71 -23.92 1.67
C LYS A 162 0.32 -23.49 1.20
N LEU A 163 -0.36 -22.66 1.99
CA LEU A 163 -1.70 -22.16 1.64
C LEU A 163 -1.65 -21.31 0.36
N LEU A 164 -0.69 -20.39 0.25
CA LEU A 164 -0.49 -19.57 -0.94
C LEU A 164 -0.29 -20.45 -2.18
N ARG A 165 0.60 -21.44 -2.09
CA ARG A 165 0.86 -22.41 -3.15
C ARG A 165 -0.41 -23.18 -3.55
N ALA A 166 -1.18 -23.66 -2.57
CA ALA A 166 -2.43 -24.37 -2.82
C ALA A 166 -3.47 -23.46 -3.51
N SER A 167 -3.56 -22.19 -3.10
CA SER A 167 -4.43 -21.19 -3.72
C SER A 167 -4.06 -20.88 -5.18
N LEU A 168 -2.78 -20.98 -5.53
CA LEU A 168 -2.30 -20.80 -6.90
C LEU A 168 -2.50 -22.05 -7.79
N GLY A 169 -3.05 -23.14 -7.24
CA GLY A 169 -3.24 -24.40 -7.96
C GLY A 169 -1.93 -25.16 -8.23
N GLU A 170 -0.81 -24.73 -7.66
CA GLU A 170 0.51 -25.25 -8.00
C GLU A 170 0.92 -26.40 -7.06
N GLN A 171 0.28 -27.57 -7.20
CA GLN A 171 0.48 -28.75 -6.35
C GLN A 171 1.69 -29.63 -6.78
N VAL A 172 2.90 -29.08 -7.04
CA VAL A 172 4.06 -29.91 -7.45
C VAL A 172 5.34 -29.61 -6.66
N LEU A 173 5.56 -30.49 -5.70
CA LEU A 173 6.73 -30.62 -4.84
C LEU A 173 8.03 -30.41 -5.63
N LEU A 174 8.91 -29.52 -5.13
CA LEU A 174 10.34 -29.73 -5.32
C LEU A 174 10.61 -31.20 -4.94
N PRO A 175 11.36 -31.98 -5.73
CA PRO A 175 11.71 -33.32 -5.30
C PRO A 175 12.30 -33.22 -3.90
N THR A 176 11.67 -33.87 -2.92
CA THR A 176 12.33 -34.15 -1.66
C THR A 176 13.58 -34.92 -2.04
N SER A 177 14.75 -34.35 -1.81
CA SER A 177 16.01 -35.07 -1.94
C SER A 177 16.00 -36.23 -0.94
N THR A 178 15.44 -37.35 -1.38
CA THR A 178 15.52 -38.67 -0.74
C THR A 178 16.16 -39.61 -1.76
N ALA A 179 17.42 -39.31 -2.11
CA ALA A 179 18.39 -40.19 -2.75
C ALA A 179 19.75 -39.46 -2.74
N SER A 180 20.55 -39.53 -1.67
CA SER A 180 21.54 -40.60 -1.52
C SER A 180 22.13 -40.53 -0.11
N SER A 181 21.61 -41.38 0.77
CA SER A 181 22.37 -41.89 1.90
C SER A 181 23.36 -42.92 1.36
N GLY A 182 24.43 -42.45 0.73
CA GLY A 182 25.57 -43.26 0.30
C GLY A 182 26.55 -43.44 1.46
N LYS A 183 26.26 -44.42 2.32
CA LYS A 183 27.19 -44.93 3.34
C LYS A 183 28.38 -45.57 2.62
N VAL A 184 29.53 -44.89 2.56
CA VAL A 184 30.82 -45.53 2.31
C VAL A 184 31.58 -45.55 3.62
N GLN A 185 31.45 -46.67 4.33
CA GLN A 185 32.45 -47.09 5.29
C GLN A 185 33.70 -47.46 4.48
N ASN A 186 34.83 -46.81 4.75
CA ASN A 186 36.09 -47.53 4.66
C ASN A 186 37.08 -47.00 5.69
N GLU A 187 37.17 -47.76 6.77
CA GLU A 187 38.21 -47.73 7.77
C GLU A 187 39.49 -48.33 7.16
N LYS A 188 40.58 -47.57 7.16
CA LYS A 188 41.94 -48.12 7.24
C LYS A 188 42.85 -47.16 8.00
N THR A 189 43.09 -47.54 9.24
CA THR A 189 44.22 -47.17 10.11
C THR A 189 45.56 -47.25 9.38
N ILE A 190 46.45 -46.26 9.60
CA ILE A 190 47.90 -46.39 9.84
C ILE A 190 48.45 -45.02 10.33
N THR A 191 48.79 -45.00 11.63
CA THR A 191 50.05 -44.52 12.27
C THR A 191 50.67 -43.14 11.91
N GLN A 192 50.85 -42.31 12.96
CA GLN A 192 51.73 -41.10 13.06
C GLN A 192 53.24 -41.45 12.88
N PRO A 193 54.26 -40.54 12.98
CA PRO A 193 54.29 -39.07 13.19
C PRO A 193 55.30 -38.28 12.30
N LYS A 194 55.17 -36.95 12.22
CA LYS A 194 56.32 -36.02 12.36
C LYS A 194 55.88 -34.55 12.54
N GLU A 195 56.43 -34.02 13.61
CA GLU A 195 56.41 -32.65 14.10
C GLU A 195 57.22 -31.71 13.19
N GLN A 196 56.65 -30.55 12.84
CA GLN A 196 57.46 -29.36 12.60
C GLN A 196 56.62 -28.08 12.80
N THR A 197 56.84 -27.48 13.96
CA THR A 197 56.62 -26.07 14.29
C THR A 197 57.07 -25.17 13.16
N GLN A 198 56.20 -24.25 12.70
CA GLN A 198 56.65 -22.93 12.22
C GLN A 198 55.55 -21.88 12.38
N LEU A 199 55.82 -21.00 13.34
CA LEU A 199 55.18 -19.73 13.61
C LEU A 199 55.64 -18.72 12.54
N SER A 200 54.73 -18.16 11.73
CA SER A 200 55.00 -16.92 11.00
C SER A 200 53.73 -16.14 10.65
N LYS A 201 53.88 -14.82 10.82
CA LYS A 201 52.91 -13.71 10.84
C LYS A 201 51.98 -13.58 9.63
N PRO A 202 50.86 -12.84 9.78
CA PRO A 202 49.95 -12.51 8.69
C PRO A 202 50.57 -11.44 7.78
N LYS A 203 50.54 -11.68 6.46
CA LYS A 203 50.84 -10.66 5.46
C LYS A 203 49.57 -10.33 4.68
N THR A 204 49.04 -9.16 5.00
CA THR A 204 48.15 -8.35 4.16
C THR A 204 48.76 -8.17 2.77
N THR A 205 48.01 -8.55 1.74
CA THR A 205 48.15 -8.07 0.35
C THR A 205 46.72 -8.19 -0.21
N GLY A 206 45.96 -7.11 -0.35
CA GLY A 206 46.20 -6.11 -1.37
C GLY A 206 45.68 -6.63 -2.71
N GLN A 207 44.37 -6.87 -2.81
CA GLN A 207 43.70 -7.04 -4.11
C GLN A 207 42.85 -5.81 -4.39
N SER A 208 43.28 -5.07 -5.41
CA SER A 208 42.50 -4.03 -6.07
C SER A 208 41.13 -4.56 -6.44
N GLN A 209 40.10 -4.02 -5.80
CA GLN A 209 38.77 -4.03 -6.38
C GLN A 209 38.65 -2.78 -7.24
N THR A 210 38.70 -2.99 -8.55
CA THR A 210 38.21 -2.06 -9.55
C THR A 210 36.77 -1.71 -9.20
N VAL A 211 36.55 -0.45 -8.83
CA VAL A 211 35.22 0.10 -8.58
C VAL A 211 34.51 0.17 -9.92
N ALA A 212 33.70 -0.85 -10.23
CA ALA A 212 32.71 -0.77 -11.29
C ALA A 212 31.46 -0.10 -10.70
N SER A 213 31.12 1.05 -11.27
CA SER A 213 29.93 1.85 -11.00
C SER A 213 28.66 1.00 -10.89
N PRO A 214 27.69 1.36 -10.03
CA PRO A 214 26.37 0.78 -10.10
C PRO A 214 25.72 1.20 -11.43
N VAL A 215 25.62 0.24 -12.36
CA VAL A 215 24.70 0.36 -13.48
C VAL A 215 23.31 0.34 -12.86
N ASN A 216 22.73 1.54 -12.77
CA ASN A 216 21.34 1.75 -12.44
C ASN A 216 20.51 0.94 -13.45
N PRO A 217 19.78 -0.13 -13.06
CA PRO A 217 18.87 -0.76 -14.00
C PRO A 217 17.79 0.27 -14.30
N LYS A 218 17.65 0.60 -15.59
CA LYS A 218 16.48 1.29 -16.13
C LYS A 218 15.24 0.61 -15.53
N PRO A 219 14.31 1.35 -14.89
CA PRO A 219 13.05 0.75 -14.46
C PRO A 219 12.40 0.20 -15.74
N SER A 220 12.38 -1.13 -15.85
CA SER A 220 11.38 -1.75 -16.70
C SER A 220 10.06 -1.35 -16.05
N SER A 221 9.26 -0.59 -16.79
CA SER A 221 7.86 -0.33 -16.46
C SER A 221 7.11 -1.65 -16.56
N PHE A 222 7.42 -2.58 -15.65
CA PHE A 222 6.63 -3.76 -15.39
C PHE A 222 5.51 -3.28 -14.47
N ASP A 223 4.61 -2.48 -15.03
CA ASP A 223 3.35 -2.20 -14.37
C ASP A 223 2.51 -3.48 -14.49
N PRO A 224 2.35 -4.25 -13.40
CA PRO A 224 1.68 -5.54 -13.47
C PRO A 224 0.17 -5.38 -13.65
N PHE A 225 -0.35 -4.14 -13.67
CA PHE A 225 -1.77 -3.85 -13.64
C PHE A 225 -2.32 -3.23 -14.93
N SER A 226 -1.49 -2.90 -15.93
CA SER A 226 -1.96 -2.27 -17.19
C SER A 226 -2.91 -3.16 -18.02
N SER A 227 -3.10 -4.42 -17.66
CA SER A 227 -4.06 -5.33 -18.30
C SER A 227 -5.45 -5.33 -17.64
N LEU A 228 -5.66 -4.52 -16.60
CA LEU A 228 -6.88 -4.50 -15.78
C LEU A 228 -7.74 -3.24 -15.98
N GLU A 229 -7.26 -2.27 -16.78
CA GLU A 229 -7.98 -1.04 -17.14
C GLU A 229 -9.04 -1.24 -18.23
#